data_AF-A0A661GWV9-F1
#
_entry.id   AF-A0A661GWV9-F1
#
_cell.length_a   1.000
_cell.length_b   1.000
_cell.length_c   1.000
_cell.angle_alpha   90.00
_cell.angle_beta   90.00
_cell.angle_gamma   90.00
#
_symmetry.space_group_name_H-M   'P 1'
#
loop_
_entity.id
_entity.type
_entity.pdbx_description
1 polymer ?
#
loop_
_entity_poly.entity_id
_entity_poly.type
_entity_poly.pdbx_seq_one_letter_code
_entity_poly.pdbx_strand_id
1 'polypeptide(L)'
;EPGTAAHGYNSTGPHFARLHNLSGPPFSFMPELAFVEVLGAGGVEQVYSIIHNDSYSNNAQVFKEAERRIPSEDYLTVVTGFIGSYPNVFFQLHEKDLDDFVKAIIALRSERDYAALVSRYGVRRNASWFWKLSDKFHAHYKKHYPIEAGLFDLNRYENR
;
A
#
# COMPACT_ATOMS: atom_id res chain seq x y z
N GLU A 1 -32.21 -10.23 12.06
CA GLU A 1 -30.79 -9.83 12.00
C GLU A 1 -30.53 -9.16 10.66
N PRO A 2 -30.05 -7.91 10.61
CA PRO A 2 -29.54 -7.34 9.37
C PRO A 2 -28.01 -7.32 9.40
N GLY A 3 -27.44 -7.95 8.38
CA GLY A 3 -26.00 -8.06 8.14
C GLY A 3 -25.31 -6.71 8.00
N THR A 4 -24.11 -6.67 8.55
CA THR A 4 -23.13 -5.59 8.50
C THR A 4 -22.93 -5.09 7.07
N ALA A 5 -23.45 -3.90 6.76
CA ALA A 5 -23.08 -3.17 5.56
C ALA A 5 -21.60 -2.79 5.66
N ALA A 6 -20.77 -3.35 4.77
CA ALA A 6 -19.41 -2.88 4.55
C ALA A 6 -19.48 -1.37 4.23
N HIS A 7 -18.96 -0.54 5.14
CA HIS A 7 -18.84 0.90 4.92
C HIS A 7 -18.05 1.11 3.63
N GLY A 8 -18.69 1.73 2.64
CA GLY A 8 -18.10 1.99 1.33
C GLY A 8 -16.81 2.78 1.49
N TYR A 9 -15.70 2.17 1.09
CA TYR A 9 -14.41 2.85 0.98
C TYR A 9 -14.54 3.96 -0.08
N ASN A 10 -14.48 5.21 0.38
CA ASN A 10 -14.62 6.38 -0.48
C ASN A 10 -13.56 6.38 -1.58
N SER A 11 -14.03 6.63 -2.80
CA SER A 11 -13.25 6.73 -4.04
C SER A 11 -12.01 7.59 -3.84
N THR A 12 -10.85 7.01 -4.14
CA THR A 12 -9.54 7.65 -4.18
C THR A 12 -9.55 8.88 -5.10
N GLY A 13 -8.79 9.92 -4.76
CA GLY A 13 -8.66 11.13 -5.58
C GLY A 13 -8.16 10.86 -7.01
N PRO A 14 -8.23 11.85 -7.93
CA PRO A 14 -7.97 11.66 -9.37
C PRO A 14 -6.58 11.08 -9.69
N HIS A 15 -5.59 11.31 -8.83
CA HIS A 15 -4.22 10.82 -9.01
C HIS A 15 -4.12 9.29 -9.03
N PHE A 16 -4.86 8.60 -8.15
CA PHE A 16 -4.82 7.13 -8.05
C PHE A 16 -5.81 6.43 -8.97
N ALA A 17 -6.71 7.16 -9.63
CA ALA A 17 -7.66 6.60 -10.59
C ALA A 17 -6.95 5.82 -11.73
N ARG A 18 -5.71 6.19 -12.07
CA ARG A 18 -4.90 5.47 -13.05
C ARG A 18 -4.48 4.07 -12.57
N LEU A 19 -4.25 3.87 -11.27
CA LEU A 19 -3.87 2.54 -10.75
C LEU A 19 -5.07 1.58 -10.73
N HIS A 20 -6.28 2.08 -10.50
CA HIS A 20 -7.49 1.27 -10.38
C HIS A 20 -7.93 0.61 -11.71
N ASN A 21 -7.52 1.20 -12.84
CA ASN A 21 -7.92 0.74 -14.17
C ASN A 21 -6.84 -0.08 -14.88
N LEU A 22 -5.76 -0.42 -14.17
CA LEU A 22 -4.66 -1.16 -14.73
C LEU A 22 -4.58 -2.53 -14.06
N SER A 23 -4.22 -3.52 -14.85
CA SER A 23 -3.71 -4.81 -14.41
C SER A 23 -2.44 -5.13 -15.19
N GLY A 24 -1.59 -5.99 -14.64
CA GLY A 24 -0.45 -6.51 -15.40
C GLY A 24 0.84 -6.74 -14.62
N PRO A 25 1.88 -7.21 -15.35
CA PRO A 25 3.17 -7.60 -14.78
C PRO A 25 3.87 -6.57 -13.87
N PRO A 26 3.71 -5.23 -14.05
CA PRO A 26 4.33 -4.25 -13.17
C PRO A 26 3.91 -4.38 -11.70
N PHE A 27 2.69 -4.87 -11.44
CA PHE A 27 2.16 -4.94 -10.08
C PHE A 27 2.63 -6.15 -9.30
N SER A 28 3.11 -7.19 -9.99
CA SER A 28 3.71 -8.35 -9.35
C SER A 28 4.99 -8.04 -8.57
N PHE A 29 5.58 -6.85 -8.77
CA PHE A 29 6.74 -6.34 -8.03
C PHE A 29 6.36 -5.52 -6.78
N MET A 30 5.08 -5.12 -6.66
CA MET A 30 4.62 -4.39 -5.49
C MET A 30 4.49 -5.35 -4.30
N PRO A 31 4.65 -4.86 -3.07
CA PRO A 31 4.36 -5.66 -1.89
C PRO A 31 2.84 -5.86 -1.71
N GLU A 32 2.47 -6.87 -0.92
CA GLU A 32 1.07 -7.19 -0.58
C GLU A 32 0.34 -5.96 -0.03
N LEU A 33 0.97 -5.24 0.92
CA LEU A 33 0.39 -4.07 1.56
C LEU A 33 1.42 -2.95 1.76
N ALA A 34 1.12 -1.78 1.21
CA ALA A 34 1.87 -0.55 1.44
C ALA A 34 0.98 0.54 2.03
N PHE A 35 1.48 1.27 3.02
CA PHE A 35 0.86 2.53 3.46
C PHE A 35 1.58 3.71 2.83
N VAL A 36 0.83 4.68 2.34
CA VAL A 36 1.33 5.87 1.65
C VAL A 36 0.85 7.09 2.40
N GLU A 37 1.78 7.87 2.95
CA GLU A 37 1.49 9.20 3.48
C GLU A 37 1.79 10.26 2.43
N VAL A 38 0.76 11.02 2.08
CA VAL A 38 0.86 12.17 1.17
C VAL A 38 0.83 13.45 2.00
N LEU A 39 1.94 14.19 1.95
CA LEU A 39 2.12 15.47 2.62
C LEU A 39 1.63 16.60 1.69
N GLY A 40 0.44 17.12 1.97
CA GLY A 40 -0.18 18.22 1.24
C GLY A 40 0.28 19.59 1.72
N ALA A 41 -0.17 20.63 1.03
CA ALA A 41 0.12 22.01 1.42
C ALA A 41 -0.60 22.39 2.72
N GLY A 42 0.02 23.24 3.55
CA GLY A 42 -0.60 23.75 4.77
C GLY A 42 -0.75 22.73 5.91
N GLY A 43 -0.05 21.59 5.85
CA GLY A 43 -0.08 20.56 6.90
C GLY A 43 -1.26 19.61 6.80
N VAL A 44 -2.00 19.63 5.68
CA VAL A 44 -3.01 18.60 5.39
C VAL A 44 -2.29 17.34 4.95
N GLU A 45 -2.54 16.24 5.65
CA GLU A 45 -1.92 14.95 5.39
C GLU A 45 -3.01 13.93 5.08
N GLN A 46 -2.75 13.10 4.08
CA GLN A 46 -3.65 12.02 3.68
C GLN A 46 -2.89 10.70 3.71
N VAL A 47 -3.56 9.65 4.17
CA VAL A 47 -2.99 8.31 4.18
C VAL A 47 -3.80 7.41 3.27
N TYR A 48 -3.10 6.58 2.51
CA TYR A 48 -3.69 5.57 1.64
C TYR A 48 -3.08 4.20 1.91
N SER A 49 -3.87 3.16 1.70
CA SER A 49 -3.40 1.79 1.59
C SER A 49 -3.38 1.38 0.13
N ILE A 50 -2.24 0.89 -0.35
CA ILE A 50 -2.11 0.20 -1.63
C ILE A 50 -2.07 -1.29 -1.33
N ILE A 51 -3.05 -2.01 -1.84
CA ILE A 51 -3.19 -3.45 -1.69
C ILE A 51 -2.90 -4.07 -3.05
N HIS A 52 -1.91 -4.95 -3.09
CA HIS A 52 -1.66 -5.79 -4.26
C HIS A 52 -2.57 -7.01 -4.19
N ASN A 53 -3.46 -7.12 -5.18
CA ASN A 53 -4.28 -8.30 -5.33
C ASN A 53 -3.61 -9.19 -6.38
N ASP A 54 -3.02 -10.28 -5.92
CA ASP A 54 -2.61 -11.36 -6.81
C ASP A 54 -3.88 -11.96 -7.42
N SER A 55 -3.96 -11.96 -8.75
CA SER A 55 -4.99 -12.74 -9.43
C SER A 55 -4.52 -14.20 -9.37
N TYR A 56 -4.86 -14.91 -8.29
CA TYR A 56 -5.30 -16.33 -8.19
C TYR A 56 -5.23 -16.86 -6.74
N SER A 57 -6.40 -17.29 -6.24
CA SER A 57 -6.74 -18.12 -5.05
C SER A 57 -5.99 -17.92 -3.72
N ASN A 58 -6.70 -17.32 -2.77
CA ASN A 58 -6.90 -17.77 -1.39
C ASN A 58 -5.88 -18.79 -0.80
N ASN A 59 -5.23 -18.37 0.30
CA ASN A 59 -4.41 -19.13 1.25
C ASN A 59 -4.85 -20.59 1.51
N ALA A 60 -4.51 -21.52 0.63
CA ALA A 60 -4.67 -22.96 0.89
C ALA A 60 -3.58 -23.77 0.19
N GLN A 61 -2.60 -24.17 1.00
CA GLN A 61 -1.68 -25.30 0.85
C GLN A 61 -0.25 -24.99 0.38
N VAL A 62 0.63 -24.92 1.39
CA VAL A 62 2.10 -24.83 1.48
C VAL A 62 2.88 -25.86 0.62
N PHE A 63 2.24 -26.64 -0.24
CA PHE A 63 2.90 -27.69 -1.01
C PHE A 63 2.39 -27.69 -2.46
N LYS A 64 2.96 -26.78 -3.28
CA LYS A 64 3.06 -26.76 -4.78
C LYS A 64 2.57 -25.45 -5.46
N GLU A 65 3.07 -24.29 -5.05
CA GLU A 65 2.55 -22.98 -5.49
C GLU A 65 3.35 -22.23 -6.59
N ALA A 66 4.29 -22.85 -7.30
CA ALA A 66 5.02 -22.14 -8.36
C ALA A 66 4.29 -22.10 -9.73
N GLU A 67 3.29 -22.97 -9.96
CA GLU A 67 2.75 -23.24 -11.31
C GLU A 67 1.41 -22.56 -11.64
N ARG A 68 0.88 -21.67 -10.80
CA ARG A 68 -0.48 -21.08 -11.00
C ARG A 68 -0.57 -19.55 -10.92
N ARG A 69 0.53 -18.85 -10.70
CA ARG A 69 0.49 -17.38 -10.71
C ARG A 69 0.29 -16.90 -12.15
N ILE A 70 -0.61 -15.94 -12.34
CA ILE A 70 -0.75 -15.23 -13.62
C ILE A 70 -0.40 -13.75 -13.37
N PRO A 71 0.90 -13.39 -13.33
CA PRO A 71 1.37 -12.02 -13.10
C PRO A 71 0.72 -10.96 -14.00
N SER A 72 0.26 -11.37 -15.19
CA SER A 72 -0.40 -10.48 -16.13
C SER A 72 -1.80 -10.02 -15.71
N GLU A 73 -2.36 -10.59 -14.65
CA GLU A 73 -3.69 -10.24 -14.14
C GLU A 73 -3.65 -9.53 -12.78
N ASP A 74 -2.48 -9.41 -12.15
CA ASP A 74 -2.33 -8.70 -10.88
C ASP A 74 -2.82 -7.26 -11.03
N TYR A 75 -3.47 -6.73 -9.99
CA TYR A 75 -3.95 -5.35 -9.95
C TYR A 75 -3.80 -4.73 -8.56
N LEU A 76 -3.78 -3.41 -8.50
CA LEU A 76 -3.67 -2.66 -7.25
C LEU A 76 -5.03 -2.06 -6.88
N THR A 77 -5.41 -2.20 -5.61
CA THR A 77 -6.50 -1.42 -5.02
C THR A 77 -5.91 -0.33 -4.14
N VAL A 78 -6.29 0.92 -4.36
CA VAL A 78 -5.91 2.03 -3.48
C VAL A 78 -7.13 2.49 -2.69
N VAL A 79 -6.96 2.58 -1.38
CA VAL A 79 -8.03 2.94 -0.44
C VAL A 79 -7.55 4.07 0.45
N THR A 80 -8.42 5.04 0.75
CA THR A 80 -8.11 6.07 1.76
C THR A 80 -8.14 5.45 3.15
N GLY A 81 -7.13 5.73 3.97
CA GLY A 81 -6.97 5.19 5.32
C GLY A 81 -6.15 3.91 5.35
N PHE A 82 -6.27 3.18 6.46
CA PHE A 82 -5.52 1.95 6.72
C PHE A 82 -6.37 0.71 6.47
N ILE A 83 -5.86 -0.23 5.66
CA ILE A 83 -6.46 -1.54 5.44
C ILE A 83 -5.42 -2.60 5.79
N GLY A 84 -5.80 -3.53 6.67
CA GLY A 84 -4.92 -4.58 7.14
C GLY A 84 -3.96 -4.13 8.24
N SER A 85 -3.33 -5.12 8.88
CA SER A 85 -2.48 -4.91 10.07
C SER A 85 -1.00 -5.25 9.83
N TYR A 86 -0.62 -5.68 8.62
CA TYR A 86 0.72 -6.21 8.33
C TYR A 86 1.37 -5.48 7.15
N PRO A 87 1.68 -4.18 7.27
CA PRO A 87 2.28 -3.44 6.17
C PRO A 87 3.70 -3.93 5.88
N ASN A 88 4.00 -4.14 4.60
CA ASN A 88 5.35 -4.48 4.14
C ASN A 88 6.22 -3.23 3.98
N VAL A 89 5.65 -2.11 3.57
CA VAL A 89 6.40 -0.87 3.32
C VAL A 89 5.56 0.36 3.64
N PHE A 90 6.26 1.43 4.04
CA PHE A 90 5.71 2.78 4.12
C PHE A 90 6.33 3.62 3.02
N PHE A 91 5.49 4.33 2.29
CA PHE A 91 5.90 5.41 1.41
C PHE A 91 5.50 6.75 2.04
N GLN A 92 6.37 7.74 1.90
CA GLN A 92 6.08 9.12 2.29
C GLN A 92 6.52 10.04 1.16
N LEU A 93 5.63 10.90 0.70
CA LEU A 93 5.88 11.81 -0.43
C LEU A 93 5.04 13.07 -0.32
N HIS A 94 5.45 14.13 -1.02
CA HIS A 94 4.62 15.31 -1.16
C HIS A 94 3.53 15.12 -2.21
N GLU A 95 2.41 15.81 -2.05
CA GLU A 95 1.29 15.80 -3.01
C GLU A 95 1.75 16.12 -4.44
N LYS A 96 2.70 17.05 -4.61
CA LYS A 96 3.30 17.39 -5.91
C LYS A 96 4.03 16.23 -6.60
N ASP A 97 4.49 15.24 -5.84
CA ASP A 97 5.27 14.11 -6.37
C ASP A 97 4.37 12.88 -6.63
N LEU A 98 3.07 12.99 -6.36
CA LEU A 98 2.11 11.88 -6.43
C LEU A 98 1.96 11.33 -7.85
N ASP A 99 1.91 12.22 -8.85
CA ASP A 99 1.83 11.82 -10.25
C ASP A 99 3.07 11.04 -10.71
N ASP A 100 4.25 11.45 -10.25
CA ASP A 100 5.52 10.78 -10.56
C ASP A 100 5.61 9.43 -9.85
N PHE A 101 5.13 9.33 -8.62
CA PHE A 101 5.03 8.08 -7.88
C PHE A 101 4.12 7.07 -8.60
N VAL A 102 2.92 7.50 -9.01
CA VAL A 102 1.99 6.65 -9.77
C VAL A 102 2.60 6.23 -11.12
N LYS A 103 3.27 7.14 -11.83
CA LYS A 103 3.99 6.79 -13.08
C LYS A 103 5.10 5.77 -12.83
N ALA A 104 5.87 5.91 -11.74
CA ALA A 104 6.94 4.99 -11.39
C ALA A 104 6.40 3.58 -11.10
N ILE A 105 5.29 3.47 -10.36
CA ILE A 105 4.60 2.17 -10.13
C ILE A 105 4.17 1.52 -11.45
N ILE A 106 3.53 2.29 -12.34
CA ILE A 106 3.07 1.77 -13.65
C ILE A 106 4.26 1.36 -14.55
N ALA A 107 5.41 1.99 -14.36
CA ALA A 107 6.63 1.74 -15.11
C ALA A 107 7.49 0.59 -14.56
N LEU A 108 7.11 -0.06 -13.45
CA LEU A 108 7.87 -1.19 -12.89
C LEU A 108 8.01 -2.33 -13.91
N ARG A 109 9.23 -2.78 -14.17
CA ARG A 109 9.52 -3.94 -15.03
C ARG A 109 10.49 -4.93 -14.37
N SER A 110 11.05 -4.57 -13.22
CA SER A 110 12.05 -5.37 -12.52
C SER A 110 12.13 -5.03 -11.02
N GLU A 111 12.74 -5.94 -10.25
CA GLU A 111 13.11 -5.70 -8.85
C GLU A 111 14.01 -4.45 -8.69
N ARG A 112 14.82 -4.13 -9.70
CA ARG A 112 15.66 -2.92 -9.70
C ARG A 112 14.80 -1.65 -9.76
N ASP A 113 13.74 -1.66 -10.55
CA ASP A 113 12.82 -0.52 -10.65
C ASP A 113 12.05 -0.34 -9.33
N TYR A 114 11.64 -1.45 -8.70
CA TYR A 114 11.01 -1.42 -7.39
C TYR A 114 11.97 -0.90 -6.30
N ALA A 115 13.22 -1.38 -6.29
CA ALA A 115 14.25 -0.87 -5.38
C ALA A 115 14.49 0.64 -5.58
N ALA A 116 14.41 1.15 -6.82
CA ALA A 116 14.51 2.58 -7.10
C ALA A 116 13.28 3.35 -6.58
N LEU A 117 12.07 2.80 -6.72
CA LEU A 117 10.84 3.35 -6.14
C LEU A 117 10.95 3.46 -4.61
N VAL A 118 11.34 2.37 -3.94
CA VAL A 118 11.57 2.32 -2.48
C VAL A 118 12.70 3.26 -2.07
N SER A 119 13.78 3.36 -2.85
CA SER A 119 14.86 4.29 -2.55
C SER A 119 14.42 5.76 -2.62
N ARG A 120 13.46 6.10 -3.48
CA ARG A 120 13.00 7.48 -3.67
C ARG A 120 11.91 7.89 -2.67
N TYR A 121 11.00 6.97 -2.35
CA TYR A 121 9.78 7.28 -1.59
C TYR A 121 9.60 6.44 -0.32
N GLY A 122 10.32 5.32 -0.20
CA GLY A 122 10.18 4.36 0.89
C GLY A 122 10.83 4.85 2.16
N VAL A 123 10.19 4.59 3.30
CA VAL A 123 10.72 4.91 4.63
C VAL A 123 11.35 3.65 5.21
N ARG A 124 12.68 3.55 5.16
CA ARG A 124 13.37 2.37 5.70
C ARG A 124 13.22 2.28 7.21
N ARG A 125 13.21 1.05 7.75
CA ARG A 125 13.13 0.82 9.21
C ARG A 125 14.22 1.53 10.02
N ASN A 126 15.41 1.68 9.44
CA ASN A 126 16.53 2.36 10.06
C ASN A 126 16.53 3.89 9.87
N ALA A 127 15.53 4.44 9.16
CA ALA A 127 15.37 5.89 9.07
C ALA A 127 15.08 6.46 10.46
N SER A 128 15.70 7.59 10.80
CA SER A 128 15.58 8.19 12.13
C SER A 128 14.15 8.59 12.50
N TRP A 129 13.29 8.82 11.50
CA TRP A 129 11.88 9.17 11.69
C TRP A 129 10.90 7.99 11.52
N PHE A 130 11.40 6.78 11.27
CA PHE A 130 10.56 5.59 11.04
C PHE A 130 9.55 5.35 12.16
N TRP A 131 10.02 5.31 13.41
CA TRP A 131 9.16 5.06 14.56
C TRP A 131 8.14 6.18 14.79
N LYS A 132 8.56 7.44 14.58
CA LYS A 132 7.65 8.59 14.66
C LYS A 132 6.52 8.48 13.62
N LEU A 133 6.82 8.02 12.41
CA LEU A 133 5.81 7.78 11.38
C LEU A 133 4.90 6.60 11.75
N SER A 134 5.46 5.50 12.24
CA SER A 134 4.68 4.34 12.68
C SER A 134 3.72 4.71 13.82
N ASP A 135 4.18 5.46 14.83
CA ASP A 135 3.34 5.93 15.93
C ASP A 135 2.25 6.87 15.44
N LYS A 136 2.58 7.76 14.49
CA LYS A 136 1.62 8.65 13.84
C LYS A 136 0.54 7.86 13.10
N PHE A 137 0.91 6.82 12.36
CA PHE A 137 -0.05 5.95 11.68
C PHE A 137 -0.96 5.24 12.67
N HIS A 138 -0.43 4.67 13.76
CA HIS A 138 -1.24 4.07 14.81
C HIS A 138 -2.22 5.07 15.45
N ALA A 139 -1.75 6.28 15.77
CA ALA A 139 -2.58 7.32 16.35
C ALA A 139 -3.69 7.75 15.37
N HIS A 140 -3.37 7.90 14.09
CA HIS A 140 -4.35 8.20 13.06
C HIS A 140 -5.37 7.06 12.90
N TYR A 141 -4.91 5.80 12.86
CA TYR A 141 -5.81 4.65 12.73
C TYR A 141 -6.79 4.57 13.89
N LYS A 142 -6.29 4.68 15.13
CA LYS A 142 -7.10 4.70 16.35
C LYS A 142 -8.09 5.87 16.40
N LYS A 143 -7.71 7.04 15.88
CA LYS A 143 -8.58 8.22 15.86
C LYS A 143 -9.74 8.07 14.87
N HIS A 144 -9.48 7.51 13.68
CA HIS A 144 -10.44 7.48 12.58
C HIS A 144 -11.26 6.18 12.53
N TYR A 145 -10.73 5.08 13.05
CA TYR A 145 -11.36 3.74 13.04
C TYR A 145 -11.19 3.06 14.41
N PRO A 146 -11.73 3.63 15.51
CA PRO A 146 -11.42 3.19 16.87
C PRO A 146 -11.87 1.75 17.20
N ILE A 147 -12.80 1.17 16.43
CA ILE A 147 -13.29 -0.20 16.63
C ILE A 147 -12.39 -1.21 15.91
N GLU A 148 -11.93 -0.86 14.70
CA GLU A 148 -11.09 -1.69 13.83
C GLU A 148 -9.60 -1.54 14.13
N ALA A 149 -9.19 -0.46 14.81
CA ALA A 149 -7.80 -0.12 15.05
C ALA A 149 -7.09 -1.15 15.95
N GLY A 150 -6.29 -2.00 15.32
CA GLY A 150 -5.26 -2.82 15.95
C GLY A 150 -3.87 -2.18 15.88
N LEU A 151 -2.87 -2.90 16.38
CA LEU A 151 -1.46 -2.57 16.14
C LEU A 151 -1.05 -3.07 14.75
N PHE A 152 -0.23 -2.29 14.06
CA PHE A 152 0.49 -2.71 12.87
C PHE A 152 1.63 -3.63 13.29
N ASP A 153 1.55 -4.89 12.87
CA ASP A 153 2.63 -5.86 13.01
C ASP A 153 3.64 -5.62 11.88
N LEU A 154 4.82 -5.13 12.29
CA LEU A 154 5.90 -4.79 11.38
C LEU A 154 6.84 -5.99 11.12
N ASN A 155 6.54 -7.21 11.58
CA ASN A 155 7.43 -8.36 11.37
C ASN A 155 7.65 -8.69 9.87
N ARG A 156 6.72 -8.27 9.00
CA ARG A 156 6.80 -8.42 7.53
C ARG A 156 7.33 -7.19 6.80
N TYR A 157 7.83 -6.19 7.54
CA TYR A 157 8.35 -4.97 6.95
C TYR A 157 9.64 -5.24 6.19
N GLU A 158 9.74 -4.71 4.97
CA GLU A 158 10.86 -4.95 4.07
C GLU A 158 12.14 -4.27 4.57
N ASN A 159 13.26 -5.00 4.46
CA ASN A 159 14.61 -4.51 4.78
C ASN A 159 15.52 -4.38 3.54
N ARG A 160 14.95 -4.47 2.33
CA ARG A 160 15.67 -4.43 1.04
C ARG A 160 15.78 -3.02 0.48
#